data_AF-A0A1W2B323-F1
#
_entry.id   AF-A0A1W2B323-F1
#
_cell.length_a   1.000
_cell.length_b   1.000
_cell.length_c   1.000
_cell.angle_alpha   90.00
_cell.angle_beta   90.00
_cell.angle_gamma   90.00
#
_symmetry.space_group_name_H-M   'P 1'
#
loop_
_entity.id
_entity.type
_entity.pdbx_description
1 polymer ?
#
loop_
_entity_poly.entity_id
_entity_poly.type
_entity_poly.pdbx_seq_one_letter_code
_entity_poly.pdbx_strand_id
1 'polypeptide(L)'
;MKKLIALLCVLLMMVCAASATAEQLAGGWTPSADPTVTEERQALFDKGTEALTGVGYTPIAYLGSQVVAGTNHAFLCQAVVVYPGAEPHYAMVYLYEDLQGNVSILSIAEVDVGALCTYGAEE
;
A
#
# COMPACT_ATOMS: atom_id res chain seq x y z
N MET A 1 -2.21 5.40 -48.06
CA MET A 1 -2.71 6.01 -46.81
C MET A 1 -3.40 5.01 -45.87
N LYS A 2 -4.24 4.09 -46.37
CA LYS A 2 -4.92 3.06 -45.54
C LYS A 2 -3.98 2.06 -44.85
N LYS A 3 -2.84 1.73 -45.47
CA LYS A 3 -1.85 0.78 -44.94
C LYS A 3 -0.94 1.35 -43.84
N LEU A 4 -0.77 2.68 -43.76
CA LEU A 4 0.04 3.34 -42.71
C LEU A 4 -0.74 3.47 -41.39
N ILE A 5 -2.04 3.74 -41.47
CA ILE A 5 -2.93 3.85 -40.29
C ILE A 5 -3.10 2.48 -39.62
N ALA A 6 -3.22 1.41 -40.42
CA ALA A 6 -3.29 0.04 -39.90
C ALA A 6 -2.00 -0.36 -39.17
N LEU A 7 -0.82 0.07 -39.64
CA LEU A 7 0.46 -0.24 -38.99
C LEU A 7 0.62 0.50 -37.65
N LEU A 8 0.15 1.75 -37.57
CA LEU A 8 0.16 2.55 -36.34
C LEU A 8 -0.77 1.97 -35.26
N CYS A 9 -1.95 1.47 -35.67
CA CYS A 9 -2.90 0.83 -34.76
C CYS A 9 -2.40 -0.53 -34.25
N VAL A 10 -1.71 -1.32 -35.10
CA VAL A 10 -1.13 -2.61 -34.69
C VAL A 10 0.08 -2.40 -33.78
N LEU A 11 0.89 -1.35 -33.99
CA LEU A 11 1.99 -1.00 -33.09
C LEU A 11 1.49 -0.55 -31.70
N LEU A 12 0.31 0.08 -31.63
CA LEU A 12 -0.32 0.44 -30.36
C LEU A 12 -0.86 -0.79 -29.60
N MET A 13 -1.28 -1.84 -30.31
CA MET A 13 -1.82 -3.07 -29.70
C MET A 13 -0.73 -4.02 -29.19
N MET A 14 0.51 -3.93 -29.70
CA MET A 14 1.63 -4.79 -29.29
C MET A 14 2.31 -4.35 -27.98
N VAL A 15 1.94 -3.19 -27.42
CA VAL A 15 2.40 -2.74 -26.09
C VAL A 15 1.55 -3.33 -24.95
N CYS A 16 0.45 -4.04 -25.24
CA CYS A 16 -0.28 -4.84 -24.26
C CYS A 16 0.37 -6.20 -24.03
N ALA A 17 1.63 -6.21 -23.61
CA ALA A 17 2.27 -7.41 -23.06
C ALA A 17 1.92 -7.52 -21.57
N ALA A 18 1.10 -8.54 -21.25
CA ALA A 18 0.90 -9.20 -19.96
C ALA A 18 0.76 -8.30 -18.70
N SER A 19 -0.49 -8.03 -18.33
CA SER A 19 -0.89 -8.06 -16.92
C SER A 19 -2.18 -8.86 -16.84
N ALA A 20 -2.17 -9.92 -16.03
CA ALA A 20 -3.39 -10.60 -15.63
C ALA A 20 -4.20 -9.60 -14.80
N THR A 21 -5.07 -8.85 -15.49
CA THR A 21 -5.98 -7.91 -14.86
C THR A 21 -7.07 -8.72 -14.18
N ALA A 22 -6.85 -9.06 -12.91
CA ALA A 22 -7.98 -9.22 -12.01
C ALA A 22 -8.82 -7.95 -12.15
N GLU A 23 -10.12 -8.10 -12.43
CA GLU A 23 -11.04 -6.96 -12.54
C GLU A 23 -10.89 -6.10 -11.26
N GLN A 24 -10.22 -4.95 -11.39
CA GLN A 24 -10.13 -3.99 -10.31
C GLN A 24 -11.52 -3.37 -10.14
N LEU A 25 -12.29 -3.92 -9.20
CA LEU A 25 -13.50 -3.27 -8.74
C LEU A 25 -13.10 -1.92 -8.12
N ALA A 26 -13.60 -0.83 -8.69
CA ALA A 26 -13.39 0.50 -8.14
C ALA A 26 -13.85 0.52 -6.66
N GLY A 27 -12.98 0.98 -5.76
CA GLY A 27 -13.24 1.00 -4.32
C GLY A 27 -12.88 -0.28 -3.54
N GLY A 28 -12.35 -1.33 -4.17
CA GLY A 28 -11.81 -2.51 -3.48
C GLY A 28 -10.31 -2.40 -3.16
N TRP A 29 -9.86 -3.06 -2.09
CA TRP A 29 -8.42 -3.25 -1.83
C TRP A 29 -7.86 -4.33 -2.75
N THR A 30 -6.73 -4.03 -3.39
CA THR A 30 -5.92 -4.94 -4.19
C THR A 30 -4.69 -5.33 -3.38
N PRO A 31 -4.57 -6.59 -2.93
CA PRO A 31 -3.36 -7.06 -2.24
C PRO A 31 -2.13 -6.96 -3.14
N SER A 32 -0.98 -6.62 -2.55
CA SER A 32 0.29 -6.66 -3.27
C SER A 32 0.77 -8.10 -3.39
N ALA A 33 1.11 -8.53 -4.60
CA ALA A 33 1.80 -9.79 -4.83
C ALA A 33 3.26 -9.77 -4.34
N ASP A 34 3.87 -8.58 -4.30
CA ASP A 34 5.23 -8.36 -3.82
C ASP A 34 5.21 -7.43 -2.60
N PRO A 35 5.54 -7.95 -1.40
CA PRO A 35 5.53 -7.16 -0.18
C PRO A 35 6.73 -6.21 -0.07
N THR A 36 7.68 -6.23 -1.01
CA THR A 36 8.91 -5.42 -0.92
C THR A 36 8.60 -3.93 -0.78
N VAL A 37 9.22 -3.29 0.20
CA VAL A 37 9.21 -1.82 0.32
C VAL A 37 10.29 -1.28 -0.61
N THR A 38 9.89 -0.86 -1.81
CA THR A 38 10.77 -0.20 -2.78
C THR A 38 11.12 1.22 -2.33
N GLU A 39 12.13 1.84 -2.93
CA GLU A 39 12.50 3.24 -2.63
C GLU A 39 11.32 4.21 -2.83
N GLU A 40 10.51 4.00 -3.86
CA GLU A 40 9.29 4.78 -4.12
C GLU A 40 8.27 4.64 -2.98
N ARG A 41 8.05 3.41 -2.49
CA ARG A 41 7.13 3.13 -1.39
C ARG A 41 7.66 3.67 -0.06
N GLN A 42 8.98 3.64 0.13
CA GLN A 42 9.63 4.26 1.29
C GLN A 42 9.44 5.78 1.26
N ALA A 43 9.66 6.43 0.12
CA ALA A 43 9.47 7.87 -0.02
C ALA A 43 8.01 8.30 0.22
N LEU A 44 7.05 7.52 -0.28
CA LEU A 44 5.63 7.72 -0.01
C LEU A 44 5.35 7.59 1.50
N PHE A 45 5.90 6.56 2.14
CA PHE A 45 5.75 6.34 3.58
C PHE A 45 6.32 7.47 4.42
N ASP A 46 7.55 7.88 4.13
CA ASP A 46 8.23 8.97 4.83
C ASP A 46 7.42 10.28 4.71
N LYS A 47 6.92 10.59 3.51
CA LYS A 47 6.07 11.76 3.28
C LYS A 47 4.77 11.71 4.08
N GLY A 48 4.13 10.55 4.17
CA GLY A 48 2.89 10.38 4.93
C GLY A 48 3.09 10.46 6.45
N THR A 49 4.26 10.06 6.94
CA THR A 49 4.55 9.91 8.38
C THR A 49 5.42 11.01 8.98
N GLU A 50 5.88 11.99 8.18
CA GLU A 50 6.75 13.09 8.64
C GLU A 50 6.19 13.85 9.85
N ALA A 51 4.86 14.00 9.94
CA ALA A 51 4.20 14.70 11.04
C ALA A 51 3.98 13.85 12.30
N LEU A 52 4.26 12.54 12.27
CA LEU A 52 4.07 11.66 13.42
C LEU A 52 5.17 11.87 14.48
N THR A 53 4.75 11.89 15.73
CA THR A 53 5.65 11.97 16.89
C THR A 53 5.21 10.98 17.97
N GLY A 54 6.14 10.58 18.85
CA GLY A 54 5.85 9.68 19.97
C GLY A 54 6.01 8.19 19.67
N VAL A 55 5.77 7.75 18.44
CA VAL A 55 6.02 6.38 17.97
C VAL A 55 6.75 6.41 16.63
N GLY A 56 7.85 5.68 16.52
CA GLY A 56 8.57 5.45 15.28
C GLY A 56 7.97 4.25 14.54
N TYR A 57 7.67 4.42 13.26
CA TYR A 57 7.16 3.37 12.40
C TYR A 57 8.17 3.07 11.29
N THR A 58 8.58 1.81 11.18
CA THR A 58 9.44 1.32 10.10
C THR A 58 8.62 0.40 9.21
N PRO A 59 8.38 0.72 7.93
CA PRO A 59 7.65 -0.15 7.03
C PRO A 59 8.45 -1.42 6.74
N ILE A 60 7.83 -2.58 6.91
CA ILE A 60 8.45 -3.90 6.67
C ILE A 60 7.85 -4.63 5.48
N ALA A 61 6.59 -4.34 5.16
CA ALA A 61 5.93 -4.89 3.99
C ALA A 61 4.87 -3.94 3.43
N TYR A 62 4.78 -3.88 2.11
CA TYR A 62 3.68 -3.24 1.40
C TYR A 62 2.56 -4.26 1.16
N LEU A 63 1.37 -3.99 1.70
CA LEU A 63 0.27 -4.95 1.72
C LEU A 63 -0.68 -4.80 0.54
N GLY A 64 -0.77 -3.61 -0.06
CA GLY A 64 -1.65 -3.36 -1.18
C GLY A 64 -2.12 -1.92 -1.30
N SER A 65 -3.00 -1.68 -2.28
CA SER A 65 -3.62 -0.38 -2.52
C SER A 65 -5.09 -0.47 -2.85
N GLN A 66 -5.78 0.66 -2.74
CA GLN A 66 -7.17 0.84 -3.16
C GLN A 66 -7.27 2.13 -3.96
N VAL A 67 -7.82 2.05 -5.17
CA VAL A 67 -8.05 3.21 -6.03
C VAL A 67 -9.32 3.94 -5.59
N VAL A 68 -9.20 5.23 -5.33
CA VAL A 68 -10.28 6.17 -4.96
C VAL A 68 -10.17 7.45 -5.81
N ALA A 69 -10.50 8.63 -5.29
CA ALA A 69 -10.12 9.92 -5.89
C ALA A 69 -8.63 10.24 -5.65
N GLY A 70 -7.76 9.26 -5.87
CA GLY A 70 -6.39 9.15 -5.37
C GLY A 70 -6.10 7.66 -5.12
N THR A 71 -5.12 7.38 -4.26
CA THR A 71 -4.74 6.01 -3.91
C THR A 71 -4.58 5.85 -2.41
N ASN A 72 -5.25 4.87 -1.81
CA ASN A 72 -4.95 4.43 -0.46
C ASN A 72 -3.88 3.33 -0.53
N HIS A 73 -2.92 3.37 0.39
CA HIS A 73 -1.82 2.41 0.51
C HIS A 73 -1.84 1.78 1.90
N ALA A 74 -1.53 0.49 1.99
CA ALA A 74 -1.44 -0.22 3.26
C ALA A 74 -0.03 -0.77 3.46
N PHE A 75 0.55 -0.48 4.61
CA PHE A 75 1.86 -0.97 5.03
C PHE A 75 1.73 -1.76 6.33
N LEU A 76 2.47 -2.86 6.44
CA LEU A 76 2.80 -3.43 7.73
C LEU A 76 4.07 -2.74 8.24
N CYS A 77 4.04 -2.31 9.48
CA CYS A 77 5.12 -1.59 10.12
C CYS A 77 5.52 -2.26 11.43
N GLN A 78 6.82 -2.23 11.72
CA GLN A 78 7.31 -2.35 13.08
C GLN A 78 7.18 -0.98 13.74
N ALA A 79 6.49 -0.93 14.88
CA ALA A 79 6.24 0.27 15.65
C ALA A 79 7.03 0.21 16.97
N VAL A 80 7.74 1.29 17.28
CA VAL A 80 8.55 1.43 18.50
C VAL A 80 8.25 2.77 19.15
N VAL A 81 7.76 2.75 20.39
CA VAL A 81 7.50 4.00 21.12
C VAL A 81 8.82 4.68 21.47
N VAL A 82 8.88 6.01 21.38
CA VAL A 82 10.11 6.79 21.57
C VAL A 82 10.42 6.97 23.06
N TYR A 83 10.72 5.88 23.76
CA TYR A 83 11.28 5.86 25.11
C TYR A 83 12.26 4.69 25.31
N PRO A 84 13.24 4.78 26.23
CA PRO A 84 14.22 3.71 26.46
C PRO A 84 13.57 2.42 26.94
N GLY A 85 13.81 1.31 26.24
CA GLY A 85 13.29 -0.01 26.61
C GLY A 85 11.86 -0.29 26.15
N ALA A 86 11.34 0.49 25.19
CA ALA A 86 10.09 0.15 24.53
C ALA A 86 10.24 -1.13 23.70
N GLU A 87 9.34 -2.09 23.92
CA GLU A 87 9.26 -3.30 23.10
C GLU A 87 8.62 -2.98 21.74
N PRO A 88 9.14 -3.51 20.63
CA PRO A 88 8.52 -3.35 19.32
C PRO A 88 7.19 -4.09 19.25
N HIS A 89 6.22 -3.49 18.58
CA HIS A 89 4.95 -4.13 18.21
C HIS A 89 4.68 -3.94 16.71
N TYR A 90 3.65 -4.60 16.18
CA TYR A 90 3.27 -4.47 14.78
C TYR A 90 2.05 -3.57 14.64
N ALA A 91 2.04 -2.76 13.60
CA ALA A 91 0.91 -1.93 13.23
C ALA A 91 0.73 -1.91 11.70
N MET A 92 -0.51 -1.82 11.26
CA MET A 92 -0.85 -1.48 9.89
C MET A 92 -0.98 0.03 9.77
N VAL A 93 -0.23 0.64 8.86
CA VAL A 93 -0.31 2.07 8.57
C VAL A 93 -0.97 2.25 7.20
N TYR A 94 -2.04 3.04 7.18
CA TYR A 94 -2.78 3.36 5.97
C TYR A 94 -2.50 4.81 5.57
N LEU A 95 -2.08 4.99 4.33
CA LEU A 95 -1.76 6.30 3.77
C LEU A 95 -2.69 6.59 2.60
N TYR A 96 -3.02 7.87 2.42
CA TYR A 96 -3.74 8.38 1.26
C TYR A 96 -2.83 9.29 0.46
N GLU A 97 -2.67 8.97 -0.82
CA GLU A 97 -2.04 9.79 -1.83
C GLU A 97 -3.11 10.46 -2.71
N ASP A 98 -3.14 11.79 -2.75
CA ASP A 98 -4.03 12.53 -3.64
C ASP A 98 -3.52 12.54 -5.09
N LEU A 99 -4.34 13.05 -6.02
CA LEU A 99 -3.98 13.15 -7.44
C LEU A 99 -2.82 14.15 -7.73
N GLN A 100 -2.34 14.88 -6.73
CA GLN A 100 -1.18 15.79 -6.81
C GLN A 100 0.07 15.16 -6.17
N GLY A 101 -0.03 13.94 -5.64
CA GLY A 101 1.05 13.22 -4.97
C GLY A 101 1.27 13.66 -3.53
N ASN A 102 0.35 14.41 -2.90
CA ASN A 102 0.43 14.69 -1.46
C ASN A 102 -0.02 13.45 -0.69
N VAL A 103 0.71 13.13 0.38
CA VAL A 103 0.48 11.92 1.16
C VAL A 103 0.08 12.31 2.58
N SER A 104 -0.91 11.64 3.12
CA SER A 104 -1.40 11.85 4.49
C SER A 104 -1.80 10.53 5.12
N ILE A 105 -1.82 10.49 6.46
CA ILE A 105 -2.27 9.29 7.19
C ILE A 105 -3.79 9.22 7.18
N LEU A 106 -4.29 8.04 6.81
CA LEU A 106 -5.70 7.69 6.95
C LEU A 106 -5.97 7.11 8.34
N SER A 107 -5.19 6.10 8.71
CA SER A 107 -5.36 5.39 9.96
C SER A 107 -4.12 4.57 10.30
N ILE A 108 -4.01 4.22 11.57
CA ILE A 108 -3.03 3.27 12.10
C ILE A 108 -3.82 2.25 12.92
N ALA A 109 -3.60 0.97 12.66
CA ALA A 109 -4.25 -0.12 13.39
C ALA A 109 -3.18 -1.02 14.00
N GLU A 110 -3.19 -1.18 15.33
CA GLU A 110 -2.29 -2.11 16.01
C GLU A 110 -2.66 -3.55 15.68
N VAL A 111 -1.64 -4.40 15.52
CA VAL A 111 -1.82 -5.83 15.28
C VAL A 111 -1.73 -6.56 16.62
N ASP A 112 -2.87 -6.93 17.16
CA ASP A 112 -2.95 -7.81 18.33
C ASP A 112 -2.94 -9.28 17.90
N VAL A 113 -1.77 -9.91 17.97
CA VAL A 113 -1.59 -11.33 17.64
C VAL A 113 -2.40 -12.25 18.56
N GLY A 114 -2.58 -11.86 19.83
CA GLY A 114 -3.36 -12.64 20.80
C GLY A 114 -4.85 -12.61 20.50
N ALA A 115 -5.39 -11.47 20.09
CA ALA A 115 -6.79 -11.39 19.65
C ALA A 115 -7.05 -12.24 18.40
N LEU A 116 -6.11 -12.24 17.43
CA LEU A 116 -6.25 -12.99 16.19
C LEU A 116 -6.31 -14.52 16.39
N CYS A 117 -5.68 -15.07 17.43
CA CYS A 117 -5.69 -16.51 17.68
C CYS A 117 -6.96 -17.02 18.36
N THR A 118 -7.80 -16.13 18.90
CA THR A 118 -9.07 -16.50 19.56
C THR A 118 -10.24 -16.63 18.58
N TYR A 119 -10.06 -16.21 17.32
CA TYR A 119 -11.06 -16.31 16.25
C TYR A 119 -11.12 -17.77 15.74
N GLY A 120 -11.79 -18.63 16.50
CA GLY A 120 -11.91 -20.08 16.23
C GLY A 120 -12.22 -20.95 17.44
N ALA A 121 -12.23 -20.39 18.66
CA ALA A 121 -12.71 -21.07 19.85
C ALA A 121 -14.18 -20.70 20.15
N GLU A 122 -15.07 -20.94 19.19
CA GLU A 122 -16.50 -21.06 19.48
C GLU A 122 -16.81 -22.57 19.46
N GLU A 123 -16.93 -23.16 20.65
CA GLU A 123 -17.58 -24.46 20.88
C GLU A 123 -19.11 -24.32 20.89
#